data_AF-A0A963QSF8-F1
#
_entry.id   AF-A0A963QSF8-F1
#
_cell.length_a   1.000
_cell.length_b   1.000
_cell.length_c   1.000
_cell.angle_alpha   90.00
_cell.angle_beta   90.00
_cell.angle_gamma   90.00
#
_symmetry.space_group_name_H-M   'P 1'
#
loop_
_entity.id
_entity.type
_entity.pdbx_description
1 polymer ?
#
loop_
_entity_poly.entity_id
_entity_poly.type
_entity_poly.pdbx_seq_one_letter_code
_entity_poly.pdbx_strand_id
1 'polypeptide(L)'
;WEYMDRYRGRIRDQMRILGASADWTRFHFTMDDGPSRAVRHMFKRLHDKGLIYRGERLISWCPRCMTALSDLEVVHKDVQSHLWHLAYPLDEDPSIKIIVATTRPETMLGDTAVAVHPDDERYQHLIGKMLKLPITNRLIPIVADDSVDREFGSGAVKVTPAHDHNDFEIGKRHNLPFVTVFNLDGTLNKEA
;
A
#
# COMPACT_ATOMS: atom_id res chain seq x y z
N TRP A 1 -0.62 19.67 -24.77
CA TRP A 1 0.63 20.04 -25.45
C TRP A 1 0.93 21.53 -25.37
N GLU A 2 -0.05 22.42 -25.57
CA GLU A 2 0.11 23.89 -25.49
C GLU A 2 0.92 24.39 -24.28
N TYR A 3 0.63 23.88 -23.07
CA TYR A 3 1.41 24.22 -21.88
C TYR A 3 2.89 23.85 -22.05
N MET A 4 3.19 22.61 -22.44
CA MET A 4 4.55 22.13 -22.63
C MET A 4 5.29 22.94 -23.69
N ASP A 5 4.65 23.28 -24.80
CA ASP A 5 5.30 24.00 -25.90
C ASP A 5 5.63 25.44 -25.50
N ARG A 6 4.72 26.10 -24.76
CA ARG A 6 4.94 27.44 -24.20
C ARG A 6 6.10 27.47 -23.21
N TYR A 7 6.10 26.56 -22.23
CA TYR A 7 7.10 26.58 -21.15
C TYR A 7 8.45 26.01 -21.58
N ARG A 8 8.48 25.03 -22.48
CA ARG A 8 9.73 24.49 -23.05
C ARG A 8 10.54 25.57 -23.75
N GLY A 9 9.90 26.39 -24.58
CA GLY A 9 10.56 27.52 -25.25
C GLY A 9 11.13 28.52 -24.25
N ARG A 10 10.33 28.90 -23.25
CA ARG A 10 10.74 29.83 -22.18
C ARG A 10 11.95 29.33 -21.39
N ILE A 11 11.94 28.08 -20.94
CA ILE A 11 13.05 27.48 -20.18
C ILE A 11 14.34 27.50 -21.01
N ARG A 12 14.25 27.13 -22.29
CA ARG A 12 15.39 27.16 -23.20
C ARG A 12 15.95 28.58 -23.37
N ASP A 13 15.08 29.57 -23.59
CA ASP A 13 15.50 30.94 -23.81
C ASP A 13 16.10 31.56 -22.52
N GLN A 14 15.57 31.21 -21.35
CA GLN A 14 16.17 31.55 -20.06
C GLN A 14 17.59 31.00 -19.91
N MET A 15 17.82 29.73 -20.26
CA MET A 15 19.16 29.13 -20.22
C MET A 15 20.14 29.84 -21.18
N ARG A 16 19.67 30.26 -22.35
CA ARG A 16 20.49 31.02 -23.31
C ARG A 16 20.86 32.40 -22.77
N ILE A 17 19.93 33.11 -22.13
CA ILE A 17 20.18 34.40 -21.49
C ILE A 17 21.20 34.26 -20.36
N LEU A 18 21.16 33.15 -19.61
CA LEU A 18 22.15 32.83 -18.57
C LEU A 18 23.54 32.46 -19.12
N GLY A 19 23.72 32.41 -20.45
CA GLY A 19 25.01 32.11 -21.09
C GLY A 19 25.34 30.61 -21.16
N ALA A 20 24.35 29.72 -21.07
CA ALA A 20 24.60 28.29 -21.21
C ALA A 20 25.11 27.94 -22.62
N SER A 21 26.35 27.44 -22.69
CA SER A 21 27.04 27.04 -23.93
C SER A 21 26.69 25.61 -24.39
N ALA A 22 25.42 25.21 -24.22
CA ALA A 22 24.95 23.89 -24.65
C ALA A 22 24.82 23.80 -26.19
N ASP A 23 24.91 22.58 -26.74
CA ASP A 23 24.64 22.34 -28.16
C ASP A 23 23.12 22.38 -28.43
N TRP A 24 22.61 23.58 -28.71
CA TRP A 24 21.19 23.81 -28.97
C TRP A 24 20.68 23.16 -30.26
N THR A 25 21.58 22.74 -31.17
CA THR A 25 21.18 22.06 -32.41
C THR A 25 20.72 20.63 -32.16
N ARG A 26 21.12 20.04 -31.02
CA ARG A 26 20.77 18.69 -30.57
C ARG A 26 19.76 18.68 -29.42
N PHE A 27 18.99 19.76 -29.27
CA PHE A 27 17.97 19.82 -28.24
C PHE A 27 16.91 18.73 -28.46
N HIS A 28 16.68 17.91 -27.44
CA HIS A 28 15.66 16.86 -27.43
C HIS A 28 14.81 16.96 -26.18
N PHE A 29 13.55 16.58 -26.31
CA PHE A 29 12.60 16.43 -25.23
C PHE A 29 12.19 14.96 -25.07
N THR A 30 11.87 14.55 -23.85
CA THR A 30 11.66 13.13 -23.50
C THR A 30 10.52 12.46 -24.26
N MET A 31 9.53 13.24 -24.72
CA MET A 31 8.42 12.74 -25.54
C MET A 31 8.63 12.93 -27.06
N ASP A 32 9.80 13.40 -27.51
CA ASP A 32 10.11 13.45 -28.94
C ASP A 32 10.30 12.02 -29.49
N ASP A 33 10.19 11.86 -30.81
CA ASP A 33 10.24 10.54 -31.48
C ASP A 33 11.52 9.74 -31.17
N GLY A 34 12.67 10.40 -31.07
CA GLY A 34 13.96 9.77 -30.77
C GLY A 34 13.98 9.14 -29.37
N PRO A 35 13.89 9.94 -28.29
CA PRO A 35 13.83 9.43 -26.92
C PRO A 35 12.68 8.43 -26.69
N SER A 36 11.50 8.69 -27.26
CA SER A 36 10.36 7.77 -27.16
C SER A 36 10.65 6.39 -27.75
N ARG A 37 11.33 6.31 -28.91
CA ARG A 37 11.81 5.04 -29.48
C ARG A 37 12.83 4.36 -28.58
N ALA A 38 13.74 5.11 -27.96
CA ALA A 38 14.73 4.55 -27.05
C ALA A 38 14.09 3.90 -25.81
N VAL A 39 13.09 4.55 -25.21
CA VAL A 39 12.34 3.99 -24.07
C VAL A 39 11.61 2.71 -24.47
N ARG A 40 10.91 2.70 -25.61
CA ARG A 40 10.21 1.50 -26.12
C ARG A 40 11.18 0.34 -26.38
N HIS A 41 12.33 0.62 -26.99
CA HIS A 41 13.36 -0.38 -27.25
C HIS A 41 13.91 -0.97 -25.94
N MET A 42 14.24 -0.11 -24.97
CA MET A 42 14.75 -0.57 -23.68
C MET A 42 13.70 -1.39 -22.92
N PHE A 43 12.44 -0.96 -22.90
CA PHE A 43 11.34 -1.72 -22.30
C PHE A 43 11.23 -3.13 -22.90
N LYS A 44 11.19 -3.24 -24.24
CA LYS A 44 11.14 -4.56 -24.91
C LYS A 44 12.35 -5.42 -24.57
N ARG A 45 13.55 -4.84 -24.57
CA ARG A 45 14.79 -5.56 -24.24
C ARG A 45 14.80 -6.09 -22.81
N LEU A 46 14.33 -5.30 -21.84
CA LEU A 46 14.25 -5.73 -20.44
C LEU A 46 13.17 -6.80 -20.25
N HIS A 47 12.03 -6.66 -20.93
CA HIS A 47 10.99 -7.69 -20.99
C HIS A 47 11.50 -9.01 -21.58
N ASP A 48 12.22 -8.96 -22.71
CA ASP A 48 12.77 -10.17 -23.36
C ASP A 48 13.83 -10.88 -22.54
N LYS A 49 14.49 -10.15 -21.63
CA LYS A 49 15.41 -10.71 -20.62
C LYS A 49 14.70 -11.26 -19.38
N GLY A 50 13.37 -11.19 -19.31
CA GLY A 50 12.59 -11.62 -18.14
C GLY A 50 12.72 -10.68 -16.93
N LEU A 51 13.22 -9.45 -17.11
CA LEU A 51 13.39 -8.47 -16.02
C LEU A 51 12.15 -7.60 -15.78
N ILE A 52 11.20 -7.61 -16.72
CA ILE A 52 9.90 -6.93 -16.59
C ILE A 52 8.82 -8.01 -16.59
N TYR A 53 7.91 -7.93 -15.63
CA TYR A 53 6.74 -8.79 -15.51
C TYR A 53 5.51 -7.96 -15.15
N ARG A 54 4.34 -8.58 -15.26
CA ARG A 54 3.06 -8.03 -14.78
C ARG A 54 2.54 -8.94 -13.69
N GLY A 55 2.17 -8.37 -12.56
CA GLY A 55 1.58 -9.11 -11.45
C GLY A 55 0.76 -8.20 -10.57
N GLU A 56 -0.12 -8.80 -9.76
CA GLU A 56 -0.88 -8.09 -8.73
C GLU A 56 0.00 -7.95 -7.49
N ARG A 57 0.22 -6.70 -7.09
CA ARG A 57 1.00 -6.32 -5.91
C ARG A 57 0.36 -5.11 -5.25
N LEU A 58 0.60 -4.98 -3.95
CA LEU A 58 0.32 -3.73 -3.26
C LEU A 58 1.22 -2.64 -3.84
N ILE A 59 0.63 -1.47 -4.07
CA ILE A 59 1.27 -0.32 -4.67
C ILE A 59 0.91 0.93 -3.88
N SER A 60 1.78 1.92 -3.90
CA SER A 60 1.45 3.27 -3.44
C SER A 60 0.49 3.90 -4.45
N TRP A 61 -0.79 4.03 -4.07
CA TRP A 61 -1.82 4.61 -4.92
C TRP A 61 -2.17 6.04 -4.50
N CYS A 62 -2.25 6.95 -5.48
CA CYS A 62 -2.69 8.32 -5.24
C CYS A 62 -4.15 8.51 -5.71
N PRO A 63 -5.15 8.63 -4.81
CA PRO A 63 -6.55 8.78 -5.21
C PRO A 63 -6.84 10.12 -5.91
N ARG A 64 -6.03 11.16 -5.66
CA ARG A 64 -6.14 12.44 -6.35
C ARG A 64 -5.71 12.34 -7.82
N CYS A 65 -4.57 11.68 -8.06
CA CYS A 65 -3.98 11.59 -9.40
C CYS A 65 -4.50 10.38 -10.19
N MET A 66 -5.20 9.45 -9.52
CA MET A 66 -5.69 8.19 -10.08
C MET A 66 -4.58 7.36 -10.74
N THR A 67 -3.43 7.27 -10.08
CA THR A 67 -2.27 6.51 -10.57
C THR A 67 -1.46 5.90 -9.44
N ALA A 68 -0.74 4.83 -9.78
CA ALA A 68 0.33 4.27 -8.98
C ALA A 68 1.52 5.24 -8.92
N LEU A 69 2.22 5.23 -7.79
CA LEU A 69 3.47 5.93 -7.54
C LEU A 69 4.56 4.91 -7.19
N SER A 70 5.78 5.20 -7.62
CA SER A 70 6.98 4.52 -7.13
C SER A 70 7.25 4.89 -5.67
N ASP A 71 7.89 4.01 -4.92
CA ASP A 71 8.28 4.29 -3.53
C ASP A 71 9.15 5.56 -3.41
N LEU A 72 9.96 5.85 -4.44
CA LEU A 72 10.79 7.07 -4.50
C LEU A 72 9.97 8.36 -4.70
N GLU A 73 8.71 8.27 -5.13
CA GLU A 73 7.81 9.41 -5.32
C GLU A 73 6.94 9.66 -4.08
N VAL A 74 6.97 8.76 -3.10
CA VAL A 74 6.19 8.86 -1.86
C VAL A 74 7.00 9.63 -0.80
N VAL A 75 6.47 10.78 -0.40
CA VAL A 75 7.07 11.61 0.65
C VAL A 75 6.37 11.37 1.98
N HIS A 76 7.11 10.84 2.95
CA HIS A 76 6.63 10.60 4.30
C HIS A 76 6.61 11.91 5.11
N LYS A 77 5.55 12.10 5.88
CA LYS A 77 5.37 13.25 6.77
C LYS A 77 4.77 12.77 8.08
N ASP A 78 5.32 13.27 9.18
CA ASP A 78 4.75 13.02 10.49
C ASP A 78 3.47 13.85 10.67
N VAL A 79 2.39 13.17 11.04
CA VAL A 79 1.07 13.77 11.26
C VAL A 79 0.55 13.28 12.60
N GLN A 80 0.00 14.18 13.40
CA GLN A 80 -0.69 13.80 14.62
C GLN A 80 -1.95 13.01 14.27
N SER A 81 -2.07 11.81 14.83
CA SER A 81 -3.21 10.92 14.64
C SER A 81 -3.57 10.27 15.98
N HIS A 82 -4.65 9.50 15.97
CA HIS A 82 -5.12 8.74 17.12
C HIS A 82 -4.73 7.27 16.98
N LEU A 83 -4.37 6.66 18.12
CA LEU A 83 -4.23 5.21 18.22
C LEU A 83 -5.52 4.64 18.82
N TRP A 84 -6.30 3.98 17.96
CA TRP A 84 -7.58 3.40 18.31
C TRP A 84 -7.40 2.01 18.87
N HIS A 85 -8.20 1.65 19.88
CA HIS A 85 -8.24 0.33 20.48
C HIS A 85 -9.60 -0.29 20.20
N LEU A 86 -9.63 -1.33 19.37
CA LEU A 86 -10.84 -1.98 18.89
C LEU A 86 -10.93 -3.39 19.48
N ALA A 87 -12.08 -3.75 20.04
CA ALA A 87 -12.29 -5.05 20.65
C ALA A 87 -13.02 -6.01 19.70
N TYR A 88 -12.43 -7.17 19.46
CA TYR A 88 -12.92 -8.22 18.58
C TYR A 88 -13.40 -9.37 19.44
N PRO A 89 -14.70 -9.64 19.52
CA PRO A 89 -15.22 -10.76 20.29
C PRO A 89 -14.92 -12.11 19.62
N LEU A 90 -14.65 -13.12 20.44
CA LEU A 90 -14.57 -14.51 19.97
C LEU A 90 -15.94 -14.97 19.47
N ASP A 91 -15.94 -15.80 18.42
CA ASP A 91 -17.18 -16.35 17.86
C ASP A 91 -17.91 -17.26 18.86
N GLU A 92 -17.16 -18.17 19.48
CA GLU A 92 -17.65 -19.17 20.44
C GLU A 92 -18.04 -18.57 21.79
N ASP A 93 -17.31 -17.56 22.25
CA ASP A 93 -17.56 -16.87 23.53
C ASP A 93 -17.36 -15.35 23.40
N PRO A 94 -18.43 -14.58 23.14
CA PRO A 94 -18.35 -13.13 22.98
C PRO A 94 -17.90 -12.37 24.24
N SER A 95 -17.81 -13.02 25.41
CA SER A 95 -17.24 -12.41 26.61
C SER A 95 -15.72 -12.27 26.52
N ILE A 96 -15.07 -13.15 25.77
CA ILE A 96 -13.64 -13.10 25.46
C ILE A 96 -13.43 -12.19 24.25
N LYS A 97 -12.53 -11.20 24.39
CA LYS A 97 -12.26 -10.21 23.34
C LYS A 97 -10.75 -10.02 23.18
N ILE A 98 -10.30 -9.88 21.94
CA ILE A 98 -8.96 -9.41 21.63
C ILE A 98 -9.04 -7.92 21.32
N ILE A 99 -8.20 -7.14 21.99
CA ILE A 99 -8.05 -5.71 21.71
C ILE A 99 -6.94 -5.58 20.67
N VAL A 100 -7.19 -4.83 19.61
CA VAL A 100 -6.22 -4.49 18.58
C VAL A 100 -6.00 -2.98 18.57
N ALA A 101 -4.74 -2.56 18.48
CA ALA A 101 -4.38 -1.16 18.32
C ALA A 101 -4.18 -0.81 16.82
N THR A 102 -4.79 0.28 16.34
CA THR A 102 -4.62 0.73 14.95
C THR A 102 -4.74 2.24 14.80
N THR A 103 -4.00 2.80 13.83
CA THR A 103 -4.15 4.20 13.39
C THR A 103 -5.16 4.37 12.25
N ARG A 104 -5.64 3.26 11.66
CA ARG A 104 -6.52 3.23 10.47
C ARG A 104 -7.80 2.43 10.76
N PRO A 105 -8.70 2.91 11.64
CA PRO A 105 -9.92 2.20 11.99
C PRO A 105 -10.82 1.90 10.79
N GLU A 106 -10.78 2.71 9.73
CA GLU A 106 -11.51 2.50 8.49
C GLU A 106 -11.09 1.23 7.73
N THR A 107 -9.83 0.81 7.86
CA THR A 107 -9.34 -0.41 7.20
C THR A 107 -9.81 -1.68 7.88
N MET A 108 -10.35 -1.60 9.10
CA MET A 108 -10.87 -2.73 9.86
C MET A 108 -11.93 -3.54 9.08
N LEU A 109 -12.73 -2.88 8.23
CA LEU A 109 -13.72 -3.54 7.38
C LEU A 109 -13.09 -4.57 6.42
N GLY A 110 -11.82 -4.37 6.05
CA GLY A 110 -11.04 -5.26 5.20
C GLY A 110 -10.25 -6.32 5.94
N ASP A 111 -10.36 -6.42 7.26
CA ASP A 111 -9.55 -7.33 8.06
C ASP A 111 -9.90 -8.78 7.76
N THR A 112 -8.88 -9.61 7.54
CA THR A 112 -9.05 -11.04 7.22
C THR A 112 -8.42 -11.95 8.26
N ALA A 113 -7.72 -11.40 9.24
CA ALA A 113 -7.26 -12.11 10.44
C ALA A 113 -6.88 -11.10 11.53
N VAL A 114 -6.63 -11.62 12.73
CA VAL A 114 -5.82 -10.95 13.75
C VAL A 114 -4.55 -11.77 13.95
N ALA A 115 -3.38 -11.13 13.82
CA ALA A 115 -2.10 -11.77 14.06
C ALA A 115 -1.63 -11.50 15.48
N VAL A 116 -1.11 -12.55 16.12
CA VAL A 116 -0.47 -12.49 17.44
C VAL A 116 0.88 -13.19 17.37
N HIS A 117 1.81 -12.82 18.23
CA HIS A 117 3.09 -13.51 18.29
C HIS A 117 2.91 -14.93 18.87
N PRO A 118 3.53 -15.98 18.30
CA PRO A 118 3.39 -17.36 18.78
C PRO A 118 3.80 -17.55 20.24
N ASP A 119 4.82 -16.81 20.69
CA ASP A 119 5.31 -16.84 22.09
C ASP A 119 4.63 -15.82 23.01
N ASP A 120 3.48 -15.26 22.63
CA ASP A 120 2.70 -14.40 23.52
C ASP A 120 1.71 -15.21 24.36
N GLU A 121 2.09 -15.50 25.61
CA GLU A 121 1.29 -16.30 26.56
C GLU A 121 -0.15 -15.75 26.73
N ARG A 122 -0.36 -14.44 26.52
CA ARG A 122 -1.69 -13.81 26.60
C ARG A 122 -2.65 -14.31 25.54
N TYR A 123 -2.14 -14.72 24.37
CA TYR A 123 -2.95 -15.04 23.19
C TYR A 123 -2.74 -16.45 22.64
N GLN A 124 -1.72 -17.19 23.11
CA GLN A 124 -1.42 -18.55 22.66
C GLN A 124 -2.64 -19.48 22.62
N HIS A 125 -3.46 -19.44 23.67
CA HIS A 125 -4.67 -20.25 23.82
C HIS A 125 -5.83 -19.84 22.88
N LEU A 126 -5.67 -18.74 22.14
CA LEU A 126 -6.65 -18.24 21.16
C LEU A 126 -6.22 -18.46 19.72
N ILE A 127 -4.97 -18.85 19.45
CA ILE A 127 -4.47 -19.13 18.10
C ILE A 127 -5.34 -20.23 17.45
N GLY A 128 -5.76 -19.99 16.20
CA GLY A 128 -6.62 -20.89 15.43
C GLY A 128 -8.11 -20.74 15.72
N LYS A 129 -8.51 -19.96 16.73
CA LYS A 129 -9.92 -19.64 16.97
C LYS A 129 -10.41 -18.54 16.02
N MET A 130 -11.74 -18.41 15.91
CA MET A 130 -12.39 -17.42 15.06
C MET A 130 -12.90 -16.24 15.90
N LEU A 131 -12.67 -15.03 15.40
CA LEU A 131 -13.21 -13.78 15.90
C LEU A 131 -14.35 -13.32 15.01
N LYS A 132 -15.31 -12.59 15.59
CA LYS A 132 -16.28 -11.79 14.84
C LYS A 132 -15.72 -10.40 14.60
N LEU A 133 -15.51 -10.06 13.34
CA LEU A 133 -15.16 -8.70 12.93
C LEU A 133 -16.28 -7.74 13.35
N PRO A 134 -16.00 -6.68 14.13
CA PRO A 134 -17.02 -5.71 14.52
C PRO A 134 -17.71 -5.10 13.29
N ILE A 135 -18.99 -4.73 13.44
CA ILE A 135 -19.85 -4.14 12.39
C ILE A 135 -20.28 -5.15 11.30
N THR A 136 -19.35 -5.86 10.67
CA THR A 136 -19.65 -6.75 9.55
C THR A 136 -20.04 -8.16 9.97
N ASN A 137 -19.69 -8.57 11.20
CA ASN A 137 -19.86 -9.93 11.73
C ASN A 137 -19.18 -11.03 10.89
N ARG A 138 -18.22 -10.68 10.02
CA ARG A 138 -17.40 -11.66 9.31
C ARG A 138 -16.54 -12.44 10.30
N LEU A 139 -16.45 -13.75 10.12
CA LEU A 139 -15.56 -14.59 10.89
C LEU A 139 -14.13 -14.48 10.34
N ILE A 140 -13.18 -14.14 11.20
CA ILE A 140 -11.76 -14.04 10.85
C ILE A 140 -10.91 -14.86 11.84
N PRO A 141 -9.89 -15.60 11.37
CA PRO A 141 -9.05 -16.41 12.25
C PRO A 141 -8.07 -15.55 13.04
N ILE A 142 -7.61 -16.10 14.16
CA ILE A 142 -6.42 -15.64 14.87
C ILE A 142 -5.22 -16.46 14.36
N VAL A 143 -4.24 -15.79 13.78
CA VAL A 143 -3.03 -16.42 13.22
C VAL A 143 -1.82 -16.12 14.07
N ALA A 144 -0.87 -17.05 14.11
CA ALA A 144 0.40 -16.88 14.80
C ALA A 144 1.46 -16.38 13.81
N ASP A 145 1.99 -15.18 14.02
CA ASP A 145 3.03 -14.62 13.14
C ASP A 145 4.14 -13.98 13.97
N ASP A 146 5.37 -14.38 13.70
CA ASP A 146 6.60 -13.97 14.38
C ASP A 146 7.01 -12.51 14.10
N SER A 147 6.44 -11.89 13.06
CA SER A 147 6.66 -10.47 12.78
C SER A 147 5.88 -9.52 13.70
N VAL A 148 4.97 -10.05 14.53
CA VAL A 148 4.16 -9.25 15.46
C VAL A 148 4.99 -8.87 16.69
N ASP A 149 5.10 -7.56 16.97
CA ASP A 149 5.70 -7.07 18.20
C ASP A 149 4.74 -7.23 19.39
N ARG A 150 5.20 -7.95 20.42
CA ARG A 150 4.45 -8.22 21.66
C ARG A 150 4.30 -6.98 22.55
N GLU A 151 5.25 -6.06 22.47
CA GLU A 151 5.29 -4.86 23.33
C GLU A 151 4.51 -3.69 22.73
N PHE A 152 4.27 -3.70 21.42
CA PHE A 152 3.56 -2.63 20.74
C PHE A 152 2.04 -2.75 20.88
N GLY A 153 1.41 -1.70 21.41
CA GLY A 153 -0.05 -1.64 21.57
C GLY A 153 -0.55 -2.75 22.50
N SER A 154 -1.36 -3.67 21.97
CA SER A 154 -1.86 -4.82 22.71
C SER A 154 -1.03 -6.09 22.51
N GLY A 155 -0.09 -6.13 21.57
CA GLY A 155 0.55 -7.37 21.11
C GLY A 155 -0.30 -8.19 20.12
N ALA A 156 -1.43 -7.64 19.69
CA ALA A 156 -2.28 -8.20 18.63
C ALA A 156 -2.51 -7.15 17.53
N VAL A 157 -2.33 -7.57 16.28
CA VAL A 157 -2.38 -6.69 15.11
C VAL A 157 -3.50 -7.17 14.18
N LYS A 158 -4.36 -6.25 13.74
CA LYS A 158 -5.33 -6.55 12.69
C LYS A 158 -4.61 -6.72 11.37
N VAL A 159 -4.99 -7.74 10.60
CA VAL A 159 -4.36 -8.05 9.32
C VAL A 159 -5.30 -7.67 8.20
N THR A 160 -4.89 -6.69 7.40
CA THR A 160 -5.61 -6.11 6.25
C THR A 160 -4.78 -6.23 4.97
N PRO A 161 -4.67 -7.43 4.37
CA PRO A 161 -3.67 -7.69 3.34
C PRO A 161 -3.76 -6.79 2.11
N ALA A 162 -4.94 -6.26 1.80
CA ALA A 162 -5.16 -5.41 0.63
C ALA A 162 -4.78 -3.92 0.84
N HIS A 163 -4.40 -3.48 2.05
CA HIS A 163 -4.24 -2.05 2.38
C HIS A 163 -2.94 -1.70 3.12
N ASP A 164 -2.10 -2.68 3.45
CA ASP A 164 -0.84 -2.47 4.13
C ASP A 164 0.23 -3.48 3.71
N HIS A 165 1.49 -3.04 3.57
CA HIS A 165 2.58 -3.88 3.07
C HIS A 165 2.96 -5.00 4.04
N ASN A 166 2.94 -4.75 5.35
CA ASN A 166 3.25 -5.77 6.35
C ASN A 166 2.11 -6.80 6.41
N ASP A 167 0.87 -6.33 6.44
CA ASP A 167 -0.31 -7.18 6.42
C ASP A 167 -0.40 -8.01 5.13
N PHE A 168 0.03 -7.46 3.99
CA PHE A 168 0.08 -8.14 2.70
C PHE A 168 0.99 -9.37 2.77
N GLU A 169 2.16 -9.25 3.40
CA GLU A 169 3.10 -10.36 3.56
C GLU A 169 2.62 -11.38 4.61
N ILE A 170 2.01 -10.95 5.73
CA ILE A 170 1.32 -11.86 6.67
C ILE A 170 0.21 -12.62 5.93
N GLY A 171 -0.61 -11.92 5.15
CA GLY A 171 -1.68 -12.50 4.36
C GLY A 171 -1.20 -13.58 3.39
N LYS A 172 -0.04 -13.38 2.76
CA LYS A 172 0.58 -14.42 1.92
C LYS A 172 1.08 -15.61 2.71
N ARG A 173 1.79 -15.39 3.83
CA ARG A 173 2.34 -16.48 4.66
C ARG A 173 1.26 -17.40 5.21
N HIS A 174 0.12 -16.82 5.58
CA HIS A 174 -1.02 -17.53 6.17
C HIS A 174 -2.16 -17.82 5.18
N ASN A 175 -1.95 -17.57 3.89
CA ASN A 175 -2.94 -17.80 2.82
C ASN A 175 -4.30 -17.16 3.11
N LEU A 176 -4.30 -15.91 3.57
CA LEU A 176 -5.49 -15.15 3.91
C LEU A 176 -6.14 -14.53 2.66
N PRO A 177 -7.47 -14.32 2.65
CA PRO A 177 -8.14 -13.56 1.60
C PRO A 177 -7.64 -12.12 1.52
N PHE A 178 -7.72 -11.51 0.33
CA PHE A 178 -7.37 -10.11 0.10
C PHE A 178 -8.67 -9.34 -0.18
N VAL A 179 -9.13 -8.54 0.79
CA VAL A 179 -10.40 -7.78 0.69
C VAL A 179 -10.11 -6.30 0.51
N THR A 180 -10.34 -5.79 -0.71
CA THR A 180 -10.20 -4.36 -1.00
C THR A 180 -11.50 -3.63 -0.62
N VAL A 181 -11.45 -2.75 0.38
CA VAL A 181 -12.61 -1.97 0.86
C VAL A 181 -12.72 -0.56 0.27
N PHE A 182 -11.71 -0.11 -0.47
CA PHE A 182 -11.68 1.20 -1.10
C PHE A 182 -11.82 1.08 -2.63
N ASN A 183 -12.55 2.02 -3.21
CA ASN A 183 -12.46 2.32 -4.62
C ASN A 183 -11.17 3.11 -4.93
N LEU A 184 -10.83 3.23 -6.22
CA LEU A 184 -9.64 3.96 -6.67
C LEU A 184 -9.70 5.47 -6.33
N ASP A 185 -10.87 6.04 -6.11
CA ASP A 185 -11.05 7.43 -5.68
C ASP A 185 -10.92 7.63 -4.15
N GLY A 186 -10.67 6.55 -3.40
CA GLY A 186 -10.53 6.56 -1.94
C GLY A 186 -11.85 6.47 -1.18
N THR A 187 -13.00 6.31 -1.86
CA THR A 187 -14.30 6.06 -1.21
C THR A 187 -14.44 4.59 -0.79
N LEU A 188 -15.30 4.29 0.19
CA LEU A 188 -15.63 2.91 0.54
C LEU A 188 -16.42 2.24 -0.59
N ASN A 189 -16.20 0.94 -0.77
CA ASN A 189 -16.90 0.13 -1.76
C ASN A 189 -17.88 -0.86 -1.10
N LYS A 190 -18.48 -1.76 -1.90
CA LYS A 190 -19.49 -2.73 -1.44
C LYS A 190 -18.95 -3.90 -0.59
N GLU A 191 -17.63 -4.09 -0.57
CA GLU A 191 -16.97 -5.15 0.21
C GLU A 191 -16.67 -4.69 1.65
N ALA A 192 -16.88 -3.39 1.93
CA ALA A 192 -16.74 -2.75 3.23
C ALA A 192 -17.96 -2.99 4.14
#